data_AF-A0A6A4TNI6-F1
#
_entry.id   AF-A0A6A4TNI6-F1
#
_cell.length_a   1.000
_cell.length_b   1.000
_cell.length_c   1.000
_cell.angle_alpha   90.00
_cell.angle_beta   90.00
_cell.angle_gamma   90.00
#
_symmetry.space_group_name_H-M   'P 1'
#
loop_
_entity.id
_entity.type
_entity.pdbx_description
1 polymer ?
#
loop_
_entity_poly.entity_id
_entity_poly.type
_entity_poly.pdbx_seq_one_letter_code
_entity_poly.pdbx_strand_id
1 'polypeptide(L)'
;MEHLKFCNIIDVDNDEDNLANVEHDSEQEWLTVQDPTKVMSLFRDSILSNHESKNPLILSMDIRKNPAEQDAALICFYKKPNVKWARPLNCKLKGDAAIGEGVSRFFLSTCMDKLKSVFCINFGM
;
A
#
# COMPACT_ATOMS: atom_id res chain seq x y z
N MET A 1 14.36 -6.65 31.23
CA MET A 1 13.37 -7.61 30.71
C MET A 1 12.41 -6.84 29.82
N GLU A 2 12.89 -6.06 28.84
CA GLU A 2 13.35 -6.49 27.50
C GLU A 2 12.41 -7.51 26.85
N HIS A 3 11.32 -7.07 26.21
CA HIS A 3 10.69 -7.75 25.07
C HIS A 3 9.80 -6.76 24.27
N LEU A 4 10.36 -5.60 23.89
CA LEU A 4 9.87 -4.86 22.73
C LEU A 4 10.76 -5.22 21.55
N LYS A 5 10.46 -6.37 20.93
CA LYS A 5 10.86 -6.58 19.54
C LYS A 5 9.92 -5.71 18.71
N PHE A 6 10.26 -4.43 18.62
CA PHE A 6 9.86 -3.59 17.50
C PHE A 6 10.03 -4.41 16.24
N CYS A 7 9.04 -4.36 15.36
CA CYS A 7 9.02 -5.02 14.07
C CYS A 7 10.41 -4.97 13.41
N ASN A 8 11.20 -6.04 13.56
CA ASN A 8 12.36 -6.29 12.72
C ASN A 8 11.81 -6.64 11.34
N ILE A 9 11.46 -5.61 10.58
CA ILE A 9 11.29 -5.69 9.14
C ILE A 9 12.63 -5.22 8.60
N ILE A 10 13.56 -6.15 8.50
CA ILE A 10 14.66 -6.03 7.56
C ILE A 10 14.06 -6.51 6.25
N ASP A 11 13.66 -5.55 5.42
CA ASP A 11 13.95 -5.55 3.99
C ASP A 11 14.22 -4.08 3.69
N VAL A 12 15.48 -3.71 3.84
CA VAL A 12 16.01 -2.44 3.36
C VAL A 12 16.05 -2.59 1.84
N ASP A 13 15.02 -2.10 1.15
CA ASP A 13 15.17 -1.77 -0.28
C ASP A 13 16.09 -0.54 -0.32
N ASN A 14 17.40 -0.78 -0.25
CA ASN A 14 18.43 0.22 -0.53
C ASN A 14 18.55 0.33 -2.05
N ASP A 15 17.58 1.00 -2.68
CA ASP A 15 17.78 1.52 -4.03
C ASP A 15 18.55 2.86 -3.91
N GLU A 16 19.82 2.75 -3.50
CA GLU A 16 20.83 3.77 -3.83
C GLU A 16 21.15 3.62 -5.32
N ASP A 17 20.26 4.12 -6.18
CA ASP A 17 20.58 4.34 -7.58
C ASP A 17 20.00 5.67 -8.06
N ASN A 18 20.94 6.61 -8.19
CA ASN A 18 20.96 7.76 -9.10
C ASN A 18 20.04 8.96 -8.80
N LEU A 19 20.59 9.84 -7.96
CA LEU A 19 20.58 11.30 -8.15
C LEU A 19 21.18 11.68 -9.52
N ALA A 20 20.48 11.39 -10.61
CA ALA A 20 20.66 12.00 -11.94
C ALA A 20 19.71 11.31 -12.91
N ASN A 21 18.48 11.79 -13.00
CA ASN A 21 17.67 11.80 -14.21
C ASN A 21 16.39 12.57 -13.87
N VAL A 22 16.44 13.88 -14.05
CA VAL A 22 15.25 14.70 -14.27
C VAL A 22 14.73 14.25 -15.63
N GLU A 23 13.94 13.17 -15.66
CA GLU A 23 13.30 12.70 -16.89
C GLU A 23 12.26 13.74 -17.31
N HIS A 24 12.63 14.40 -18.40
CA HIS A 24 11.91 15.34 -19.22
C HIS A 24 10.36 15.25 -19.14
N ASP A 25 9.79 16.24 -18.46
CA ASP A 25 8.38 16.57 -18.25
C ASP A 25 7.52 16.55 -19.53
N SER A 26 7.08 15.37 -19.94
CA SER A 26 5.83 15.18 -20.66
C SER A 26 4.66 14.91 -19.69
N GLU A 27 4.87 15.08 -18.38
CA GLU A 27 4.08 14.44 -17.30
C GLU A 27 2.77 15.16 -16.94
N GLN A 28 2.36 16.16 -17.72
CA GLN A 28 1.27 17.07 -17.33
C GLN A 28 0.24 17.32 -18.43
N GLU A 29 0.24 16.54 -19.51
CA GLU A 29 -0.77 16.67 -20.58
C GLU A 29 -2.20 16.69 -20.02
N TRP A 30 -2.48 15.84 -19.03
CA TRP A 30 -3.76 15.74 -18.35
C TRP A 30 -4.21 17.04 -17.64
N LEU A 31 -3.30 17.95 -17.28
CA LEU A 31 -3.65 19.25 -16.67
C LEU A 31 -4.31 20.22 -17.65
N THR A 32 -4.12 20.03 -18.95
CA THR A 32 -4.59 20.96 -19.99
C THR A 32 -5.88 20.50 -20.66
N VAL A 33 -6.32 19.27 -20.39
CA VAL A 33 -7.50 18.66 -20.99
C VAL A 33 -8.75 19.07 -20.21
N GLN A 34 -9.80 19.51 -20.92
CA GLN A 34 -11.06 19.91 -20.30
C GLN A 34 -12.04 18.74 -20.11
N ASP A 35 -11.93 17.70 -20.94
CA ASP A 35 -12.80 16.53 -20.84
C ASP A 35 -12.44 15.65 -19.63
N PRO A 36 -13.33 15.50 -18.63
CA PRO A 36 -13.00 14.80 -17.39
C PRO A 36 -12.64 13.33 -17.61
N THR A 37 -13.28 12.65 -18.56
CA THR A 37 -13.01 11.24 -18.84
C THR A 37 -11.60 11.06 -19.40
N LYS A 38 -11.20 11.93 -20.33
CA LYS A 38 -9.86 11.94 -20.91
C LYS A 38 -8.80 12.36 -19.89
N VAL A 39 -9.09 13.31 -19.01
CA VAL A 39 -8.20 13.66 -17.89
C VAL A 39 -7.94 12.44 -17.00
N MET A 40 -9.00 11.73 -16.62
CA MET A 40 -8.89 10.54 -15.78
C MET A 40 -8.06 9.43 -16.42
N SER A 41 -8.24 9.16 -17.73
CA SER A 41 -7.46 8.15 -18.42
C SER A 41 -5.97 8.53 -18.50
N LEU A 42 -5.67 9.77 -18.91
CA LEU A 42 -4.28 10.23 -19.04
C LEU A 42 -3.57 10.25 -17.68
N PHE A 43 -4.25 10.69 -16.62
CA PHE A 43 -3.72 10.64 -15.26
C PHE A 43 -3.48 9.20 -14.80
N ARG A 44 -4.41 8.29 -15.05
CA ARG A 44 -4.22 6.87 -14.72
C ARG A 44 -3.00 6.31 -15.45
N ASP A 45 -2.90 6.56 -16.74
CA ASP A 45 -1.84 6.01 -17.58
C ASP A 45 -0.46 6.56 -17.17
N SER A 46 -0.37 7.85 -16.79
CA SER A 46 0.89 8.44 -16.29
C SER A 46 1.34 7.86 -14.95
N ILE A 47 0.40 7.49 -14.09
CA ILE A 47 0.72 6.81 -12.82
C ILE A 47 1.10 5.35 -13.07
N LEU A 48 0.41 4.65 -13.98
CA LEU A 48 0.67 3.23 -14.25
C LEU A 48 1.99 2.99 -14.98
N SER A 49 2.29 3.79 -16.02
CA SER A 49 3.52 3.64 -16.80
C SER A 49 4.78 3.66 -15.93
N ASN A 50 4.75 4.49 -14.89
CA ASN A 50 5.87 4.69 -13.98
C ASN A 50 5.97 3.61 -12.87
N HIS A 51 4.93 2.80 -12.65
CA HIS A 51 4.85 1.99 -11.43
C HIS A 51 4.42 0.52 -11.64
N GLU A 52 3.78 0.17 -12.75
CA GLU A 52 3.19 -1.15 -12.98
C GLU A 52 4.21 -2.30 -12.94
N SER A 53 5.42 -2.07 -13.47
CA SER A 53 6.50 -3.06 -13.50
C SER A 53 7.30 -3.15 -12.19
N LYS A 54 7.06 -2.25 -11.23
CA LYS A 54 7.80 -2.21 -9.96
C LYS A 54 7.32 -3.31 -9.02
N ASN A 55 8.20 -3.71 -8.10
CA ASN A 55 7.90 -4.71 -7.07
C ASN A 55 6.58 -4.38 -6.36
N PRO A 56 5.69 -5.35 -6.10
CA PRO A 56 4.41 -5.06 -5.46
C PRO A 56 4.58 -4.68 -3.98
N LEU A 57 3.69 -3.83 -3.49
CA LEU A 57 3.50 -3.58 -2.05
C LEU A 57 2.85 -4.82 -1.44
N ILE A 58 3.48 -5.38 -0.41
CA ILE A 58 2.95 -6.56 0.28
C ILE A 58 2.22 -6.16 1.55
N LEU A 59 0.91 -6.44 1.59
CA LEU A 59 0.08 -6.37 2.78
C LEU A 59 -0.27 -7.79 3.24
N SER A 60 0.06 -8.14 4.47
CA SER A 60 -0.27 -9.45 5.04
C SER A 60 -0.89 -9.32 6.41
N MET A 61 -1.96 -10.07 6.63
CA MET A 61 -2.70 -10.14 7.89
C MET A 61 -3.03 -11.60 8.17
N ASP A 62 -2.90 -12.02 9.43
CA ASP A 62 -3.32 -13.34 9.87
C ASP A 62 -4.72 -13.26 10.49
N ILE A 63 -5.69 -13.90 9.84
CA ILE A 63 -7.10 -13.82 10.25
C ILE A 63 -7.39 -14.57 11.55
N ARG A 64 -6.47 -15.44 11.99
CA ARG A 64 -6.60 -16.20 13.24
C ARG A 64 -6.18 -15.36 14.45
N LYS A 65 -5.59 -14.18 14.23
CA LYS A 65 -5.22 -13.23 15.27
C LYS A 65 -6.43 -12.43 15.75
N ASN A 66 -6.30 -11.81 16.92
CA ASN A 66 -7.38 -10.99 17.45
C ASN A 66 -7.58 -9.71 16.62
N PRO A 67 -8.74 -9.04 16.70
CA PRO A 67 -9.03 -7.85 15.90
C PRO A 67 -8.02 -6.70 16.04
N ALA A 68 -7.43 -6.51 17.22
CA ALA A 68 -6.42 -5.45 17.43
C ALA A 68 -5.10 -5.78 16.71
N GLU A 69 -4.68 -7.05 16.70
CA GLU A 69 -3.52 -7.50 15.92
C GLU A 69 -3.77 -7.39 14.41
N GLN A 70 -4.99 -7.69 13.95
CA GLN A 70 -5.37 -7.51 12.55
C GLN A 70 -5.33 -6.04 12.14
N ASP A 71 -5.92 -5.16 12.96
CA ASP A 71 -5.90 -3.72 12.73
C ASP A 71 -4.49 -3.14 12.80
N ALA A 72 -3.64 -3.64 13.70
CA ALA A 72 -2.24 -3.28 13.76
C ALA A 72 -1.50 -3.64 12.45
N ALA A 73 -1.79 -4.77 11.82
CA ALA A 73 -1.20 -5.13 10.54
C ALA A 73 -1.55 -4.12 9.43
N LEU A 74 -2.81 -3.65 9.38
CA LEU A 74 -3.24 -2.61 8.45
C LEU A 74 -2.52 -1.28 8.71
N ILE A 75 -2.48 -0.86 9.98
CA ILE A 75 -1.84 0.39 10.39
C ILE A 75 -0.34 0.35 10.12
N CYS A 76 0.33 -0.75 10.44
CA CYS A 76 1.76 -0.92 10.19
C CYS A 76 2.08 -0.85 8.70
N PHE A 77 1.24 -1.43 7.84
CA PHE A 77 1.39 -1.30 6.39
C PHE A 77 1.25 0.15 5.92
N TYR A 78 0.23 0.86 6.40
CA TYR A 78 -0.01 2.27 6.06
C TYR A 78 1.10 3.21 6.57
N LYS A 79 1.62 2.98 7.78
CA LYS A 79 2.65 3.82 8.41
C LYS A 79 4.07 3.55 7.93
N LYS A 80 4.28 2.66 6.95
CA LYS A 80 5.61 2.40 6.40
C LYS A 80 6.20 3.70 5.80
N PRO A 81 7.42 4.10 6.17
CA PRO A 81 8.05 5.29 5.60
C PRO A 81 8.42 5.06 4.13
N ASN A 82 8.51 6.14 3.36
CA ASN A 82 9.04 6.16 1.98
C ASN A 82 8.35 5.19 1.00
N VAL A 83 7.06 4.91 1.20
CA VAL A 83 6.30 4.02 0.31
C VAL A 83 5.85 4.75 -0.95
N LYS A 84 6.21 4.22 -2.12
CA LYS A 84 5.65 4.61 -3.42
C LYS A 84 4.30 3.90 -3.61
N TRP A 85 3.21 4.55 -3.18
CA TRP A 85 1.86 3.99 -3.14
C TRP A 85 1.22 3.64 -4.49
N ALA A 86 1.78 4.15 -5.60
CA ALA A 86 1.34 3.81 -6.95
C ALA A 86 1.78 2.42 -7.43
N ARG A 87 2.66 1.73 -6.70
CA ARG A 87 3.11 0.35 -7.00
C ARG A 87 1.94 -0.65 -6.90
N PRO A 88 1.94 -1.75 -7.66
CA PRO A 88 0.94 -2.81 -7.56
C PRO A 88 0.77 -3.31 -6.12
N LEU A 89 -0.46 -3.64 -5.70
CA LEU A 89 -0.75 -4.15 -4.36
C LEU A 89 -0.94 -5.68 -4.40
N ASN A 90 -0.22 -6.40 -3.54
CA ASN A 90 -0.39 -7.83 -3.33
C ASN A 90 -0.74 -8.13 -1.87
N CYS A 91 -1.94 -8.65 -1.65
CA CYS A 91 -2.48 -8.94 -0.34
C CYS A 91 -2.43 -10.43 -0.01
N LYS A 92 -2.12 -10.78 1.25
CA LYS A 92 -2.01 -12.17 1.74
C LYS A 92 -2.75 -12.37 3.05
N LEU A 93 -3.76 -13.24 3.05
CA LEU A 93 -4.43 -13.71 4.26
C LEU A 93 -3.72 -14.95 4.78
N LYS A 94 -3.10 -14.87 5.96
CA LYS A 94 -2.55 -16.05 6.63
C LYS A 94 -3.66 -16.73 7.42
N GLY A 95 -3.70 -18.06 7.35
CA GLY A 95 -4.78 -18.85 7.96
C GLY A 95 -5.99 -19.05 7.04
N ASP A 96 -5.95 -18.53 5.82
CA ASP A 96 -6.92 -18.77 4.75
C ASP A 96 -6.18 -19.25 3.49
N ALA A 97 -6.83 -20.07 2.65
CA ALA A 97 -6.26 -20.56 1.40
C ALA A 97 -6.55 -19.64 0.20
N ALA A 98 -7.36 -18.60 0.39
CA ALA A 98 -7.72 -17.64 -0.65
C ALA A 98 -6.48 -16.89 -1.18
N ILE A 99 -6.45 -16.72 -2.50
CA ILE A 99 -5.40 -16.01 -3.23
C ILE A 99 -6.01 -15.12 -4.32
N GLY A 100 -5.21 -14.19 -4.84
CA GLY A 100 -5.59 -13.34 -5.97
C GLY A 100 -6.42 -12.11 -5.60
N GLU A 101 -7.09 -11.51 -6.59
CA GLU A 101 -7.76 -10.21 -6.46
C GLU A 101 -8.88 -10.18 -5.40
N GLY A 102 -9.53 -11.32 -5.14
CA GLY A 102 -10.54 -11.43 -4.10
C GLY A 102 -9.99 -11.06 -2.72
N VAL A 103 -8.74 -11.44 -2.45
CA VAL A 103 -8.04 -11.09 -1.22
C VAL A 103 -7.77 -9.58 -1.18
N SER A 104 -7.22 -9.01 -2.26
CA SER A 104 -6.98 -7.56 -2.32
C SER A 104 -8.26 -6.74 -2.12
N ARG A 105 -9.39 -7.18 -2.72
CA ARG A 105 -10.70 -6.55 -2.54
C ARG A 105 -11.15 -6.61 -1.08
N PHE A 106 -11.03 -7.77 -0.44
CA PHE A 106 -11.35 -7.93 0.99
C PHE A 106 -10.58 -6.91 1.84
N PHE A 107 -9.25 -6.83 1.68
CA PHE A 107 -8.43 -5.89 2.45
C PHE A 107 -8.84 -4.43 2.22
N LEU A 108 -9.06 -4.01 0.97
CA LEU A 108 -9.47 -2.64 0.67
C LEU A 108 -10.83 -2.31 1.28
N SER A 109 -11.80 -3.23 1.19
CA SER A 109 -13.10 -3.08 1.84
C SER A 109 -12.96 -2.96 3.36
N THR A 110 -12.18 -3.85 4.00
CA THR A 110 -11.93 -3.79 5.44
C THR A 110 -11.29 -2.46 5.86
N CYS A 111 -10.29 -1.98 5.12
CA CYS A 111 -9.68 -0.67 5.38
C CYS A 111 -10.72 0.46 5.31
N MET A 112 -11.57 0.48 4.28
CA MET A 112 -12.61 1.49 4.13
C MET A 112 -13.65 1.43 5.25
N ASP A 113 -14.03 0.23 5.69
CA ASP A 113 -14.96 0.04 6.81
C ASP A 113 -14.34 0.51 8.14
N LYS A 114 -13.04 0.24 8.35
CA LYS A 114 -12.29 0.69 9.54
C LYS A 114 -12.08 2.21 9.55
N LEU A 115 -11.91 2.83 8.39
CA LEU A 115 -11.84 4.30 8.27
C LEU A 115 -13.16 4.99 8.62
N LYS A 116 -14.30 4.36 8.34
CA LYS A 116 -15.64 4.89 8.68
C LYS A 116 -16.02 4.67 10.14
N SER A 117 -15.57 3.58 10.73
CA SER A 117 -15.85 3.22 12.12
C SER A 117 -14.71 3.70 13.00
N VAL A 118 -13.80 2.81 13.38
CA VAL A 118 -12.49 3.12 13.96
C VAL A 118 -11.64 1.84 13.95
N PHE A 119 -10.32 1.97 14.00
CA PHE A 119 -9.44 0.84 14.27
C PHE A 119 -9.42 0.49 15.76
N CYS A 120 -9.36 -0.80 16.07
CA CYS A 120 -9.11 -1.35 17.40
C CYS A 120 -7.65 -1.12 17.78
N ILE A 121 -7.34 0.11 18.17
CA ILE A 121 -5.99 0.52 18.58
C ILE A 121 -5.92 0.39 20.10
N ASN A 122 -5.19 -0.62 20.57
CA ASN A 122 -4.75 -0.64 21.96
C ASN A 122 -3.56 0.32 22.09
N PHE A 123 -3.82 1.57 22.49
CA PHE A 123 -2.77 2.39 23.11
C PHE A 123 -2.49 1.75 24.45
N GLY A 124 -1.44 0.94 24.55
CA GLY A 124 -1.14 0.14 25.75
C GLY A 124 -1.43 0.89 27.06
N MET A 125 -2.38 0.35 27.82
CA MET A 125 -2.38 0.44 29.27
C MET A 125 -1.59 -0.75 29.82
#